data_AF-A0ABC8JBA0-F1
#
_entry.id   AF-A0ABC8JBA0-F1
#
_cell.length_a   1.000
_cell.length_b   1.000
_cell.length_c   1.000
_cell.angle_alpha   90.00
_cell.angle_beta   90.00
_cell.angle_gamma   90.00
#
_symmetry.space_group_name_H-M   'P 1'
#
loop_
_entity.id
_entity.type
_entity.pdbx_description
1 polymer ?
#
loop_
_entity_poly.entity_id
_entity_poly.type
_entity_poly.pdbx_seq_one_letter_code
_entity_poly.pdbx_strand_id
1 'polypeptide(L)' 'MVIYTILADLKVRCCSNTTEIHFLRFWEARNVRKAGELMSLDMLLIDENVNISFPINTVDD' A
#
# COMPACT_ATOMS: atom_id res chain seq x y z
N MET A 1 11.46 18.14 8.93
CA MET A 1 10.01 17.85 8.97
C MET A 1 9.74 16.79 7.91
N VAL A 2 9.45 15.56 8.33
CA VAL A 2 9.10 14.47 7.40
C VAL A 2 7.58 14.53 7.23
N ILE A 3 7.12 14.66 5.99
CA ILE A 3 5.68 14.68 5.67
C ILE A 3 5.34 13.28 5.17
N TYR A 4 4.53 12.56 5.92
CA TYR A 4 4.00 11.28 5.51
C TYR A 4 2.80 11.52 4.59
N THR A 5 2.86 10.95 3.40
CA THR A 5 1.80 11.07 2.38
C THR A 5 0.95 9.82 2.41
N ILE A 6 -0.38 9.96 2.37
CA ILE A 6 -1.28 8.81 2.28
C ILE A 6 -1.00 8.05 0.98
N LEU A 7 -1.13 6.72 0.97
CA LEU A 7 -0.89 5.87 -0.22
C LEU A 7 -1.63 6.38 -1.47
N ALA A 8 -2.84 6.90 -1.30
CA ALA A 8 -3.66 7.48 -2.37
C ALA A 8 -3.11 8.81 -2.93
N ASP A 9 -2.31 9.54 -2.16
CA ASP A 9 -1.76 10.85 -2.51
C ASP A 9 -0.36 10.77 -3.15
N LEU A 10 0.15 9.54 -3.39
CA LEU A 10 1.42 9.33 -4.07
C LEU A 10 1.38 9.92 -5.49
N LYS A 11 2.07 11.05 -5.67
CA LYS A 11 2.14 11.72 -6.98
C LYS A 11 3.10 10.98 -7.91
N VAL A 12 2.62 10.66 -9.11
CA VAL A 12 3.38 10.05 -10.20
C VAL A 12 4.57 10.91 -10.66
N ARG A 13 4.59 12.21 -10.33
CA ARG A 13 5.60 13.18 -10.80
C ARG A 13 6.80 13.37 -9.87
N CYS A 14 6.81 12.79 -8.68
CA CYS A 14 7.93 12.90 -7.75
C CYS A 14 8.90 11.74 -7.94
N CYS A 15 10.20 12.02 -7.97
CA CYS A 15 11.25 10.99 -8.11
C CYS A 15 11.38 10.09 -6.88
N SER A 16 10.86 10.51 -5.73
CA SER A 16 10.73 9.71 -4.51
C SER A 16 9.60 10.26 -3.65
N ASN A 17 8.86 9.37 -3.00
CA ASN A 17 7.90 9.71 -1.96
C ASN A 17 8.17 8.80 -0.76
N THR A 18 7.94 9.30 0.46
CA THR A 18 8.05 8.52 1.69
C THR A 18 6.68 8.47 2.35
N THR A 19 6.26 7.25 2.71
CA THR A 19 4.95 6.99 3.35
C THR A 19 5.12 5.86 4.35
N GLU A 20 4.38 5.94 5.45
CA GLU A 20 4.26 4.88 6.45
C GLU A 20 3.08 3.99 6.07
N ILE A 21 3.33 2.68 6.00
CA ILE A 21 2.38 1.71 5.47
C ILE A 21 2.42 0.42 6.31
N HIS A 22 1.26 -0.20 6.47
CA HIS A 22 1.15 -1.57 6.95
C HIS A 22 1.20 -2.54 5.77
N PHE A 23 2.15 -3.46 5.83
CA PHE A 23 2.28 -4.55 4.87
C PHE A 23 1.33 -5.70 5.23
N LEU A 24 0.43 -6.09 4.33
CA LEU A 24 -0.52 -7.17 4.56
C LEU A 24 -0.07 -8.51 3.98
N ARG A 25 0.34 -8.50 2.71
CA ARG A 25 0.58 -9.73 1.96
C ARG A 25 1.53 -9.49 0.78
N PHE A 26 2.38 -10.47 0.50
CA PHE A 26 3.08 -10.59 -0.77
C PHE A 26 2.61 -11.81 -1.55
N TRP A 27 2.79 -11.76 -2.86
CA TRP A 27 2.63 -12.90 -3.75
C TRP A 27 3.99 -13.46 -4.14
N GLU A 28 4.00 -14.66 -4.71
CA GLU A 28 5.23 -15.25 -5.23
C GLU A 28 5.85 -14.33 -6.30
N ALA A 29 7.15 -14.13 -6.19
CA ALA A 29 7.88 -13.26 -7.10
C ALA A 29 7.95 -13.89 -8.50
N ARG A 30 7.80 -13.06 -9.54
CA ARG A 30 7.73 -13.49 -10.94
C ARG A 30 8.83 -12.82 -11.74
N ASN A 31 9.50 -13.57 -12.60
CA ASN A 31 10.48 -13.00 -13.52
C ASN A 31 9.78 -12.15 -14.58
N VAL A 32 10.09 -10.86 -14.63
CA VAL A 32 9.52 -9.90 -15.58
C VAL A 32 10.35 -9.82 -16.85
N ARG A 33 11.65 -10.10 -16.74
CA ARG A 33 12.59 -10.12 -17.87
C ARG A 33 13.06 -11.54 -18.17
N LYS A 34 13.30 -11.81 -19.46
CA LYS A 34 13.96 -13.05 -19.89
C LYS A 34 15.38 -13.09 -19.29
N ALA A 35 15.77 -14.26 -18.79
CA ALA A 35 17.03 -14.55 -18.09
C ALA A 35 17.11 -14.20 -16.58
N GLY A 36 16.00 -13.84 -15.92
CA GLY A 36 15.98 -13.68 -14.45
C GLY A 36 16.70 -12.44 -13.92
N GLU A 37 17.07 -11.51 -14.79
CA GLU A 37 17.69 -10.23 -14.43
C GLU A 37 16.77 -9.31 -13.63
N LEU A 38 15.46 -9.52 -13.74
CA LEU A 38 14.46 -8.69 -13.06
C LEU A 38 13.29 -9.56 -12.60
N MET A 39 13.05 -9.52 -11.30
CA MET A 39 11.95 -10.18 -10.63
C MET A 39 10.98 -9.11 -10.11
N SER A 40 9.68 -9.28 -10.34
CA SER A 40 8.60 -8.48 -9.76
C SER A 40 8.01 -9.21 -8.57
N LEU A 41 7.61 -8.45 -7.57
CA LEU A 41 6.88 -8.92 -6.40
C LEU A 41 5.62 -8.06 -6.29
N ASP A 42 4.45 -8.70 -6.36
CA ASP A 42 3.20 -8.00 -6.05
C ASP A 42 3.02 -7.95 -4.53
N MET A 43 2.70 -6.77 -3.99
CA MET A 43 2.52 -6.52 -2.56
C MET A 43 1.19 -5.80 -2.31
N LEU A 44 0.48 -6.21 -1.27
CA LEU A 44 -0.72 -5.54 -0.76
C LEU A 44 -0.34 -4.71 0.47
N LEU A 45 -0.51 -3.40 0.35
CA LEU A 45 -0.16 -2.39 1.34
C LEU A 45 -1.42 -1.65 1.77
N ILE A 46 -1.54 -1.34 3.05
CA ILE A 46 -2.60 -0.51 3.62
C ILE A 46 -1.96 0.69 4.32
N ASP A 47 -2.62 1.83 4.22
CA ASP A 47 -2.22 3.04 4.93
C ASP A 47 -2.50 2.90 6.43
N GLU A 48 -1.61 3.40 7.29
CA GLU A 48 -1.90 3.51 8.72
C GLU A 48 -3.16 4.32 9.00
N ASN A 49 -3.47 5.29 8.13
CA ASN A 49 -4.53 6.24 8.35
C ASN A 49 -5.90 5.80 7.78
N VAL A 50 -6.08 4.54 7.37
CA VAL A 50 -7.40 4.03 6.95
C VAL A 50 -8.30 3.94 8.19
N ASN A 51 -9.10 4.98 8.42
CA ASN A 51 -10.16 4.94 9.42
C ASN A 51 -11.28 4.02 8.92
N ILE A 52 -11.20 2.72 9.23
CA ILE A 52 -12.22 1.74 8.88
C ILE A 52 -13.41 1.96 9.83
N SER A 53 -14.32 2.87 9.47
CA SER A 53 -15.60 2.96 10.15
C SER A 53 -16.46 1.79 9.72
N PHE A 54 -16.48 0.72 10.52
CA PHE A 54 -17.54 -0.28 10.40
C PHE A 54 -18.87 0.41 10.72
N PRO A 55 -19.93 0.26 9.90
CA PRO A 55 -21.25 0.72 10.31
C PRO A 55 -21.61 -0.06 11.58
N ILE A 56 -21.66 0.63 12.71
CA ILE A 56 -22.29 0.11 13.92
C ILE A 56 -23.75 0.00 13.53
N ASN A 57 -24.21 -1.22 13.22
CA ASN A 57 -25.63 -1.49 13.18
C ASN A 57 -26.13 -1.27 14.61
N THR A 58 -26.67 -0.08 14.89
CA THR A 58 -27.49 0.15 16.07
C THR A 58 -28.73 -0.72 15.88
N VAL A 59 -28.70 -1.90 16.49
CA VAL A 59 -29.93 -2.61 16.85
C VAL A 59 -30.50 -1.81 18.01
N ASP A 60 -31.36 -0.86 17.67
CA ASP A 60 -32.25 -0.23 18.64
C ASP A 60 -33.28 -1.29 19.09
N ASP A 61 -33.03 -1.91 20.24
CA ASP A 61 -34.01 -2.61 21.08
C ASP A 61 -33.75 -2.26 22.56
#